data_AF-A0ABD6WS79-F1
#
_entry.id   AF-A0ABD6WS79-F1
#
_cell.length_a   1.000
_cell.length_b   1.000
_cell.length_c   1.000
_cell.angle_alpha   90.00
_cell.angle_beta   90.00
_cell.angle_gamma   90.00
#
_symmetry.space_group_name_H-M   'P 1'
#
loop_
_entity.id
_entity.type
_entity.pdbx_description
1 polymer ?
#
loop_
_entity_poly.entity_id
_entity_poly.type
_entity_poly.pdbx_seq_one_letter_code
_entity_poly.pdbx_strand_id
1 'polypeptide(L)'
;MFRLSKQQENRMITYAQLCEQNIRYQAMLHDNAQALRSVINRFTLALESDLGLTDKTYSKELAKDQLAPYVDVLDSENHKPCPWYQLKVEFDQNMPEIAFELALTLEKAPNVYPKNTLISPMRATYLNDNSIQLEFTAHRDKPQFIISINEKDAFSHVINTYKQLILEMLKC
;
A
#
# COMPACT_ATOMS: atom_id res chain seq x y z
N MET A 1 -37.02 -41.22 -38.11
CA MET A 1 -35.80 -40.75 -37.42
C MET A 1 -36.12 -39.45 -36.72
N PHE A 2 -36.19 -39.46 -35.40
CA PHE A 2 -36.51 -38.29 -34.59
C PHE A 2 -35.30 -37.35 -34.50
N ARG A 3 -35.51 -36.08 -34.84
CA ARG A 3 -34.55 -35.00 -34.60
C ARG A 3 -34.43 -34.78 -33.10
N LEU A 4 -33.25 -35.05 -32.53
CA LEU A 4 -32.86 -34.51 -31.23
C LEU A 4 -32.55 -33.02 -31.41
N SER A 5 -33.56 -32.17 -31.24
CA SER A 5 -33.32 -30.75 -30.97
C SER A 5 -32.60 -30.67 -29.64
N LYS A 6 -31.28 -30.40 -29.67
CA LYS A 6 -30.55 -29.94 -28.49
C LYS A 6 -31.30 -28.72 -27.97
N GLN A 7 -32.04 -28.89 -26.87
CA GLN A 7 -32.44 -27.77 -26.05
C GLN A 7 -31.15 -27.07 -25.64
N GLN A 8 -30.84 -25.96 -26.29
CA GLN A 8 -30.12 -24.89 -25.62
C GLN A 8 -31.02 -24.50 -24.46
N GLU A 9 -30.76 -25.06 -23.28
CA GLU A 9 -31.17 -24.44 -22.03
C GLU A 9 -30.55 -23.04 -22.04
N ASN A 10 -31.31 -22.06 -22.53
CA ASN A 10 -31.20 -20.70 -22.06
C ASN A 10 -31.47 -20.77 -20.55
N ARG A 11 -30.44 -21.06 -19.76
CA ARG A 11 -30.49 -20.90 -18.30
C ARG A 11 -30.73 -19.43 -18.06
N MET A 12 -32.00 -19.08 -17.95
CA MET A 12 -32.44 -17.74 -17.63
C MET A 12 -31.85 -17.44 -16.25
N ILE A 13 -30.84 -16.59 -16.20
CA ILE A 13 -30.16 -16.23 -14.96
C ILE A 13 -31.21 -15.58 -14.06
N THR A 14 -31.42 -16.13 -12.87
CA THR A 14 -32.41 -15.60 -11.94
C THR A 14 -31.85 -14.39 -11.19
N TYR A 15 -32.73 -13.52 -10.69
CA TYR A 15 -32.34 -12.40 -9.82
C TYR A 15 -31.52 -12.88 -8.61
N ALA A 16 -31.90 -14.00 -7.99
CA ALA A 16 -31.17 -14.58 -6.88
C ALA A 16 -29.73 -14.97 -7.25
N GLN A 17 -29.52 -15.53 -8.46
CA GLN A 17 -28.18 -15.85 -8.97
C GLN A 17 -27.34 -14.59 -9.23
N LEU A 18 -27.95 -13.51 -9.74
CA LEU A 18 -27.28 -12.21 -9.89
C LEU A 18 -26.86 -11.64 -8.52
N CYS A 19 -27.74 -11.72 -7.52
CA CYS A 19 -27.43 -11.28 -6.16
C CYS A 19 -26.27 -12.08 -5.55
N GLU A 20 -26.27 -13.41 -5.71
CA GLU A 20 -25.19 -14.25 -5.21
C GLU A 20 -23.86 -13.95 -5.89
N GLN A 21 -23.86 -13.77 -7.22
CA GLN A 21 -22.66 -13.35 -7.95
C GLN A 21 -22.16 -11.99 -7.50
N ASN A 22 -23.06 -11.02 -7.27
CA ASN A 22 -22.68 -9.71 -6.77
C ASN A 22 -22.07 -9.79 -5.36
N ILE A 23 -22.65 -10.58 -4.45
CA ILE A 23 -22.09 -10.76 -3.09
C ILE A 23 -20.67 -11.32 -3.16
N ARG A 24 -20.46 -12.38 -3.96
CA ARG A 24 -19.14 -13.00 -4.14
C ARG A 24 -18.14 -12.01 -4.74
N TYR A 25 -18.59 -11.23 -5.73
CA TYR A 25 -17.77 -10.21 -6.36
C TYR A 25 -17.34 -9.11 -5.39
N GLN A 26 -18.27 -8.58 -4.59
CA GLN A 26 -17.95 -7.57 -3.57
C GLN A 26 -17.02 -8.11 -2.49
N ALA A 27 -17.18 -9.37 -2.07
CA ALA A 27 -16.28 -10.03 -1.14
C ALA A 27 -14.86 -10.13 -1.71
N MET A 28 -14.72 -10.57 -2.97
CA MET A 28 -13.43 -10.62 -3.66
C MET A 28 -12.75 -9.25 -3.74
N LEU A 29 -13.49 -8.19 -4.10
CA LEU A 29 -12.93 -6.82 -4.14
C LEU A 29 -12.45 -6.37 -2.76
N HIS A 30 -13.20 -6.70 -1.70
CA HIS A 30 -12.83 -6.39 -0.33
C HIS A 30 -11.54 -7.11 0.09
N ASP A 31 -11.44 -8.42 -0.20
CA ASP A 31 -10.27 -9.23 0.16
C ASP A 31 -9.01 -8.75 -0.57
N ASN A 32 -9.12 -8.43 -1.86
CA ASN A 32 -8.00 -7.90 -2.66
C ASN A 32 -7.53 -6.53 -2.13
N ALA A 33 -8.47 -5.67 -1.74
CA ALA A 33 -8.17 -4.38 -1.11
C ALA A 33 -7.46 -4.54 0.25
N GLN A 34 -7.88 -5.52 1.06
CA GLN A 34 -7.22 -5.83 2.33
C GLN A 34 -5.82 -6.42 2.12
N ALA A 35 -5.62 -7.22 1.09
CA ALA A 35 -4.30 -7.74 0.74
C ALA A 35 -3.30 -6.60 0.45
N LEU A 36 -3.71 -5.58 -0.30
CA LEU A 36 -2.89 -4.38 -0.55
C LEU A 36 -2.52 -3.66 0.75
N ARG A 37 -3.52 -3.34 1.56
CA ARG A 37 -3.33 -2.66 2.85
C ARG A 37 -2.38 -3.44 3.76
N SER A 38 -2.52 -4.76 3.81
CA SER A 38 -1.65 -5.64 4.58
C SER A 38 -0.21 -5.61 4.06
N VAL A 39 0.00 -5.67 2.73
CA VAL A 39 1.34 -5.59 2.13
C VAL A 39 2.00 -4.24 2.42
N ILE A 40 1.27 -3.12 2.32
CA ILE A 40 1.78 -1.79 2.68
C ILE A 40 2.22 -1.78 4.14
N ASN A 41 1.39 -2.28 5.06
CA ASN A 41 1.75 -2.35 6.47
C ASN A 41 3.03 -3.17 6.72
N ARG A 42 3.15 -4.36 6.11
CA ARG A 42 4.36 -5.19 6.23
C ARG A 42 5.59 -4.50 5.66
N PHE A 43 5.43 -3.80 4.54
CA PHE A 43 6.52 -3.02 3.94
C PHE A 43 6.99 -1.92 4.90
N THR A 44 6.07 -1.17 5.49
CA THR A 44 6.39 -0.13 6.49
C THR A 44 7.12 -0.73 7.70
N LEU A 45 6.61 -1.83 8.26
CA LEU A 45 7.25 -2.52 9.39
C LEU A 45 8.64 -3.07 9.03
N ALA A 46 8.81 -3.59 7.81
CA ALA A 46 10.10 -4.08 7.33
C ALA A 46 11.11 -2.92 7.18
N LEU A 47 10.67 -1.77 6.67
CA LEU A 47 11.50 -0.56 6.59
C LEU A 47 11.90 -0.05 7.98
N GLU A 48 10.96 0.02 8.92
CA GLU A 48 11.25 0.41 10.30
C GLU A 48 12.28 -0.51 10.95
N SER A 49 12.11 -1.83 10.78
CA SER A 49 13.04 -2.83 11.32
C SER A 49 14.42 -2.69 10.71
N ASP A 50 14.51 -2.56 9.39
CA ASP A 50 15.76 -2.44 8.65
C ASP A 50 16.51 -1.13 8.95
N LEU A 51 15.79 -0.05 9.30
CA LEU A 51 16.37 1.20 9.81
C LEU A 51 16.69 1.17 11.31
N GLY A 52 16.34 0.11 12.03
CA GLY A 52 16.50 0.01 13.48
C GLY A 52 15.60 0.99 14.26
N LEU A 53 14.40 1.27 13.72
CA LEU A 53 13.41 2.21 14.23
C LEU A 53 12.17 1.54 14.84
N THR A 54 12.12 0.22 14.90
CA THR A 54 11.02 -0.53 15.54
C THR A 54 10.75 0.01 16.95
N ASP A 55 9.49 0.33 17.23
CA ASP A 55 8.98 0.92 18.49
C ASP A 55 9.62 2.26 18.88
N LYS A 56 10.40 2.90 17.99
CA LYS A 56 10.98 4.22 18.25
C LYS A 56 10.05 5.32 17.78
N THR A 57 9.88 6.30 18.66
CA THR A 57 9.13 7.53 18.38
C THR A 57 9.99 8.75 18.67
N TYR A 58 9.63 9.88 18.08
CA TYR A 58 10.18 11.19 18.42
C TYR A 58 9.09 12.10 18.97
N SER A 59 9.49 13.09 19.77
CA SER A 59 8.58 14.17 20.16
C SER A 59 8.44 15.13 18.99
N LYS A 60 7.21 15.43 18.58
CA LYS A 60 6.93 16.29 17.41
C LYS A 60 7.22 17.77 17.69
N GLU A 61 7.13 18.19 18.95
CA GLU A 61 7.34 19.58 19.38
C GLU A 61 8.01 19.64 20.75
N LEU A 62 8.94 20.59 20.95
CA LEU A 62 9.82 20.75 22.13
C LEU A 62 9.10 20.82 23.51
N ALA A 63 7.77 20.96 23.56
CA ALA A 63 7.01 21.14 24.79
C ALA A 63 5.67 20.36 24.83
N LYS A 64 5.43 19.45 23.88
CA LYS A 64 4.22 18.62 23.87
C LYS A 64 4.58 17.15 23.99
N ASP A 65 3.82 16.41 24.79
CA ASP A 65 3.87 14.94 24.88
C ASP A 65 3.27 14.25 23.63
N GLN A 66 3.40 14.88 22.47
CA GLN A 66 2.98 14.31 21.19
C GLN A 66 4.14 13.53 20.60
N LEU A 67 4.06 12.21 20.75
CA LEU A 67 4.97 11.27 20.12
C LEU A 67 4.46 10.90 18.72
N ALA A 68 5.39 10.76 17.77
CA ALA A 68 5.12 10.31 16.41
C ALA A 68 6.16 9.26 16.00
N PRO A 69 5.81 8.31 15.13
CA PRO A 69 6.76 7.33 14.61
C PRO A 69 7.72 7.98 13.62
N TYR A 70 8.95 7.46 13.51
CA TYR A 70 9.92 7.98 12.54
C TYR A 70 9.56 7.64 11.09
N VAL A 71 8.93 6.49 10.87
CA VAL A 71 8.35 6.10 9.59
C VAL A 71 6.85 6.20 9.73
N ASP A 72 6.19 6.87 8.79
CA ASP A 72 4.73 7.02 8.83
C ASP A 72 4.13 6.82 7.44
N VAL A 73 2.88 6.37 7.41
CA VAL A 73 2.11 6.24 6.17
C VAL A 73 1.08 7.36 6.15
N LEU A 74 1.18 8.24 5.15
CA LEU A 74 0.27 9.35 4.99
C LEU A 74 -0.74 9.04 3.87
N ASP A 75 -1.96 9.55 4.05
CA ASP A 75 -2.96 9.56 3.00
C ASP A 75 -2.54 10.55 1.90
N SER A 76 -2.59 10.09 0.65
CA SER A 76 -2.10 10.86 -0.50
C SER A 76 -2.98 12.05 -0.87
N GLU A 77 -4.24 12.12 -0.40
CA GLU A 77 -5.14 13.24 -0.71
C GLU A 77 -5.01 14.38 0.28
N ASN A 78 -4.77 14.07 1.56
CA ASN A 78 -4.75 15.07 2.64
C ASN A 78 -3.40 15.22 3.36
N HIS A 79 -2.40 14.39 3.02
CA HIS A 79 -1.04 14.41 3.55
C HIS A 79 -0.96 14.25 5.09
N LYS A 80 -1.94 13.57 5.70
CA LYS A 80 -1.98 13.30 7.14
C LYS A 80 -1.70 11.83 7.44
N PRO A 81 -1.14 11.53 8.62
CA PRO A 81 -1.00 10.17 9.10
C PRO A 81 -2.33 9.42 9.01
N CYS A 82 -2.27 8.25 8.39
CA CYS A 82 -3.44 7.42 8.15
C CYS A 82 -3.10 5.98 8.54
N PRO A 83 -3.87 5.35 9.44
CA PRO A 83 -3.69 3.93 9.69
C PRO A 83 -3.78 3.13 8.39
N TRP A 84 -2.89 2.16 8.19
CA TRP A 84 -2.79 1.38 6.95
C TRP A 84 -4.12 0.75 6.50
N TYR A 85 -4.99 0.38 7.45
CA TYR A 85 -6.30 -0.22 7.18
C TYR A 85 -7.37 0.79 6.70
N GLN A 86 -7.11 2.09 6.83
CA GLN A 86 -7.98 3.19 6.37
C GLN A 86 -7.55 3.78 5.03
N LEU A 87 -6.40 3.36 4.49
CA LEU A 87 -5.93 3.84 3.18
C LEU A 87 -7.00 3.66 2.12
N LYS A 88 -7.30 4.74 1.40
CA LYS A 88 -8.31 4.75 0.34
C LYS A 88 -7.89 3.79 -0.77
N VAL A 89 -8.86 3.02 -1.24
CA VAL A 89 -8.67 2.06 -2.34
C VAL A 89 -9.47 2.58 -3.51
N GLU A 90 -8.81 2.69 -4.65
CA GLU A 90 -9.42 2.97 -5.94
C GLU A 90 -9.42 1.69 -6.76
N PHE A 91 -10.32 1.58 -7.74
CA PHE A 91 -10.39 0.40 -8.59
C PHE A 91 -10.25 0.84 -10.04
N ASP A 92 -9.09 0.56 -10.65
CA ASP A 92 -8.88 0.73 -12.08
C ASP A 92 -9.20 -0.58 -12.79
N GLN A 93 -10.20 -0.59 -13.66
CA GLN A 93 -10.65 -1.80 -14.38
C GLN A 93 -10.88 -3.03 -13.48
N ASN A 94 -11.37 -2.80 -12.25
CA ASN A 94 -11.58 -3.80 -11.17
C ASN A 94 -10.31 -4.30 -10.47
N MET A 95 -9.13 -3.78 -10.79
CA MET A 95 -7.91 -4.00 -10.03
C MET A 95 -7.82 -2.94 -8.93
N PRO A 96 -7.76 -3.33 -7.65
CA PRO A 96 -7.60 -2.36 -6.59
C PRO A 96 -6.20 -1.73 -6.65
N GLU A 97 -6.16 -0.44 -6.38
CA GLU A 97 -4.96 0.38 -6.26
C GLU A 97 -5.04 1.26 -5.02
N ILE A 98 -3.90 1.52 -4.40
CA ILE A 98 -3.78 2.44 -3.27
C ILE A 98 -2.63 3.41 -3.56
N ALA A 99 -2.94 4.70 -3.62
CA ALA A 99 -1.95 5.77 -3.59
C ALA A 99 -1.72 6.22 -2.15
N PHE A 100 -0.47 6.25 -1.72
CA PHE A 100 -0.09 6.63 -0.36
C PHE A 100 1.26 7.33 -0.37
N GLU A 101 1.64 7.93 0.75
CA GLU A 101 2.93 8.56 0.92
C GLU A 101 3.68 7.89 2.07
N LEU A 102 4.95 7.55 1.85
CA LEU A 102 5.82 7.03 2.87
C LEU A 102 6.71 8.15 3.40
N ALA A 103 6.49 8.54 4.65
CA ALA A 103 7.24 9.59 5.32
C ALA A 103 8.35 9.00 6.18
N LEU A 104 9.55 9.58 6.08
CA LEU A 104 10.67 9.31 6.98
C LEU A 104 11.13 10.61 7.63
N THR A 105 11.05 10.67 8.95
CA THR A 105 11.51 11.81 9.73
C THR A 105 12.95 11.60 10.18
N LEU A 106 13.79 12.60 9.95
CA LEU A 106 15.20 12.64 10.29
C LEU A 106 15.46 13.73 11.33
N GLU A 107 16.44 13.48 12.20
CA GLU A 107 16.84 14.43 13.23
C GLU A 107 18.31 14.79 13.10
N LYS A 108 18.61 16.08 13.28
CA LYS A 108 19.99 16.52 13.51
C LYS A 108 20.48 16.11 14.91
N ALA A 109 19.59 16.20 15.90
CA ALA A 109 19.78 15.73 17.27
C ALA A 109 18.41 15.61 17.98
N PRO A 110 18.30 14.85 19.08
CA PRO A 110 17.04 14.59 19.80
C PRO A 110 16.23 15.84 20.16
N ASN A 111 16.89 16.92 20.55
CA ASN A 111 16.23 18.15 21.01
C ASN A 111 16.28 19.30 20.00
N VAL A 112 16.66 19.03 18.74
CA VAL A 112 16.70 20.04 17.67
C VAL A 112 15.42 19.96 16.83
N TYR A 113 14.80 21.12 16.62
CA TYR A 113 13.54 21.29 15.89
C TYR A 113 13.68 22.43 14.85
N PRO A 114 12.87 22.42 13.77
CA PRO A 114 11.95 21.35 13.38
C PRO A 114 12.70 20.07 12.96
N LYS A 115 12.03 18.93 13.09
CA LYS A 115 12.52 17.68 12.48
C LYS A 115 12.36 17.77 10.97
N ASN A 116 13.21 17.05 10.23
CA ASN A 116 13.13 17.05 8.77
C ASN A 116 12.36 15.82 8.29
N THR A 117 11.17 15.99 7.74
CA THR A 117 10.37 14.88 7.21
C THR A 117 10.49 14.83 5.69
N LEU A 118 11.00 13.72 5.18
CA LEU A 118 11.08 13.43 3.76
C LEU A 118 9.90 12.55 3.35
N ILE A 119 9.27 12.87 2.23
CA ILE A 119 8.05 12.21 1.77
C ILE A 119 8.34 11.56 0.42
N SER A 120 8.02 10.27 0.29
CA SER A 120 8.07 9.55 -0.97
C SER A 120 6.67 9.07 -1.36
N PRO A 121 6.05 9.69 -2.36
CA PRO A 121 4.79 9.23 -2.93
C PRO A 121 4.94 7.85 -3.59
N MET A 122 3.99 6.96 -3.30
CA MET A 122 3.98 5.58 -3.76
C MET A 122 2.59 5.15 -4.26
N ARG A 123 2.58 4.09 -5.05
CA ARG A 123 1.36 3.38 -5.45
C ARG A 123 1.54 1.88 -5.24
N ALA A 124 0.52 1.24 -4.69
CA ALA A 124 0.39 -0.20 -4.63
C ALA A 124 -0.75 -0.66 -5.55
N THR A 125 -0.46 -1.57 -6.48
CA THR A 125 -1.44 -2.12 -7.43
C THR A 125 -1.54 -3.63 -7.26
N TYR A 126 -2.75 -4.16 -7.12
CA TYR A 126 -2.97 -5.60 -7.06
C TYR A 126 -2.85 -6.21 -8.45
N LEU A 127 -1.96 -7.18 -8.63
CA LEU A 127 -1.78 -7.85 -9.92
C LEU A 127 -2.56 -9.17 -9.98
N ASN A 128 -2.48 -9.97 -8.91
CA ASN A 128 -3.16 -11.25 -8.77
C ASN A 128 -3.05 -11.75 -7.31
N ASP A 129 -3.66 -12.90 -7.05
CA ASP A 129 -3.74 -13.55 -5.72
C ASP A 129 -2.39 -13.83 -5.04
N ASN A 130 -1.29 -13.75 -5.78
CA ASN A 130 0.04 -13.99 -5.25
C ASN A 130 0.94 -12.75 -5.27
N SER A 131 0.57 -11.67 -5.97
CA SER A 131 1.50 -10.56 -6.19
C SER A 131 0.86 -9.18 -6.27
N ILE A 132 1.60 -8.22 -5.73
CA ILE A 132 1.29 -6.79 -5.73
C ILE A 132 2.49 -6.05 -6.33
N GLN A 133 2.24 -4.98 -7.07
CA GLN A 133 3.25 -4.05 -7.50
C GLN A 133 3.35 -2.86 -6.54
N LEU A 134 4.56 -2.50 -6.13
CA LEU A 134 4.87 -1.23 -5.47
C LEU A 134 5.64 -0.33 -6.44
N GLU A 135 5.20 0.91 -6.62
CA GLU A 135 5.81 1.92 -7.49
C GLU A 135 6.13 3.19 -6.71
N PHE A 136 7.31 3.78 -6.93
CA PHE A 136 7.67 5.12 -6.46
C PHE A 136 7.28 6.17 -7.50
N THR A 137 6.22 6.95 -7.26
CA THR A 137 5.53 7.70 -8.32
C THR A 137 6.14 9.08 -8.62
N ALA A 138 6.86 9.67 -7.67
CA ALA A 138 7.43 11.01 -7.80
C ALA A 138 8.79 11.04 -8.53
N HIS A 139 9.39 9.88 -8.81
CA HIS A 139 10.72 9.79 -9.41
C HIS A 139 10.64 9.66 -10.93
N ARG A 140 11.62 10.22 -11.65
CA ARG A 140 11.63 10.24 -13.11
C ARG A 140 11.48 8.85 -13.74
N ASP A 141 12.21 7.88 -13.19
CA ASP A 141 12.26 6.51 -13.70
C ASP A 141 11.19 5.60 -13.09
N LYS A 142 10.38 6.14 -12.17
CA LYS A 142 9.32 5.44 -11.42
C LYS A 142 9.65 3.99 -11.07
N PRO A 143 10.67 3.73 -10.23
CA PRO A 143 11.06 2.38 -9.87
C PRO A 143 9.88 1.56 -9.36
N GLN A 144 9.73 0.34 -9.89
CA GLN A 144 8.61 -0.54 -9.60
C GLN A 144 9.09 -1.95 -9.22
N PHE A 145 8.39 -2.57 -8.29
CA PHE A 145 8.75 -3.87 -7.71
C PHE A 145 7.52 -4.75 -7.56
N ILE A 146 7.61 -5.98 -8.07
CA ILE A 146 6.56 -6.99 -7.88
C ILE A 146 6.92 -7.79 -6.63
N ILE A 147 6.02 -7.76 -5.65
CA ILE A 147 6.18 -8.36 -4.34
C ILE A 147 5.20 -9.51 -4.19
N SER A 148 5.70 -10.66 -3.76
CA SER A 148 4.85 -11.77 -3.36
C SER A 148 4.08 -11.44 -2.08
N ILE A 149 2.76 -11.67 -2.12
CA ILE A 149 1.88 -11.46 -0.96
C ILE A 149 2.23 -12.44 0.17
N ASN A 150 2.75 -13.63 -0.14
CA ASN A 150 2.96 -14.69 0.85
C ASN A 150 4.40 -14.78 1.37
N GLU A 151 5.34 -14.06 0.77
CA GLU A 151 6.75 -14.10 1.14
C GLU A 151 7.09 -13.11 2.27
N LYS A 152 7.90 -13.56 3.24
CA LYS A 152 8.27 -12.76 4.43
C LYS A 152 9.36 -11.73 4.15
N ASP A 153 10.32 -12.03 3.28
CA ASP A 153 11.52 -11.22 3.04
C ASP A 153 11.53 -10.52 1.67
N ALA A 154 10.35 -10.23 1.12
CA ALA A 154 10.22 -9.72 -0.24
C ALA A 154 10.65 -8.24 -0.44
N PHE A 155 10.89 -7.49 0.64
CA PHE A 155 11.00 -6.02 0.59
C PHE A 155 12.43 -5.47 0.49
N SER A 156 13.47 -6.30 0.57
CA SER A 156 14.86 -5.84 0.64
C SER A 156 15.26 -4.90 -0.51
N HIS A 157 14.86 -5.22 -1.74
CA HIS A 157 15.12 -4.37 -2.91
C HIS A 157 14.34 -3.05 -2.89
N VAL A 158 13.09 -3.08 -2.43
CA VAL A 158 12.25 -1.88 -2.30
C VAL A 158 12.82 -0.94 -1.25
N ILE A 159 13.22 -1.49 -0.09
CA ILE A 159 13.82 -0.74 1.02
C ILE A 159 15.15 -0.11 0.60
N ASN A 160 16.03 -0.87 -0.05
CA ASN A 160 17.30 -0.33 -0.53
C ASN A 160 17.09 0.80 -1.54
N THR A 161 16.12 0.65 -2.44
CA THR A 161 15.75 1.70 -3.39
C THR A 161 15.23 2.94 -2.67
N TYR A 162 14.30 2.77 -1.72
CA TYR A 162 13.79 3.88 -0.90
C TYR A 162 14.93 4.66 -0.22
N LYS A 163 15.90 3.97 0.39
CA LYS A 163 17.07 4.62 1.01
C LYS A 163 17.89 5.43 0.01
N GLN A 164 18.13 4.92 -1.19
CA GLN A 164 18.85 5.67 -2.23
C GLN A 164 18.08 6.92 -2.65
N LEU A 165 16.77 6.79 -2.86
CA LEU A 165 15.89 7.91 -3.21
C LEU A 165 15.89 9.00 -2.12
N ILE A 166 15.83 8.60 -0.85
CA ILE A 166 15.94 9.52 0.29
C ILE A 166 17.31 10.24 0.30
N LEU A 167 18.41 9.52 0.05
CA LEU A 167 19.75 10.11 -0.01
C LEU A 167 19.88 11.10 -1.18
N GLU A 168 19.18 10.88 -2.28
CA GLU A 168 19.12 11.83 -3.40
C GLU A 168 18.36 13.10 -3.04
N MET A 169 17.21 12.97 -2.34
CA MET A 169 16.44 14.14 -1.87
C MET A 169 17.24 15.04 -0.92
N LEU A 170 18.19 14.47 -0.16
CA LEU A 170 19.06 15.21 0.75
C LEU A 170 20.21 15.96 0.06
N LYS A 171 20.52 15.65 -1.20
CA LYS A 171 21.61 16.29 -1.96
C LYS A 171 21.16 17.52 -2.74
N CYS A 172 19.84 17.72 -2.86
CA CYS A 172 19.22 18.86 -3.52
C CYS A 172 19.06 20.03 -2.55
#